data_AF-E3MTQ2-F1
#
_entry.id   AF-E3MTQ2-F1
#
_cell.length_a   1.000
_cell.length_b   1.000
_cell.length_c   1.000
_cell.angle_alpha   90.00
_cell.angle_beta   90.00
_cell.angle_gamma   90.00
#
_symmetry.space_group_name_H-M   'P 1'
#
loop_
_entity.id
_entity.type
_entity.pdbx_description
1 polymer ?
#
loop_
_entity_poly.entity_id
_entity_poly.type
_entity_poly.pdbx_seq_one_letter_code
_entity_poly.pdbx_strand_id
1 'polypeptide(L)'
;MTPRPLDDVEFYIFPIIFFCPTSRIFYFPKMSTEVRGKLVAVIGDQDSVVGFLMGGIGEVNAARQSNFYIVEKHTIDKEIESAFRAFCTRDDIAIILINQHVAERIRQVVDDHAQKPQTSVAVLEIPSKEAPYDPSKDSILNRARGLYNTEDFR
;
A
#
# COMPACT_ATOMS: atom_id res chain seq x y z
N MET A 1 -14.84 -34.53 9.37
CA MET A 1 -14.17 -34.08 10.62
C MET A 1 -13.16 -33.03 10.20
N THR A 2 -13.45 -31.76 10.51
CA THR A 2 -12.72 -30.57 10.10
C THR A 2 -11.30 -30.53 10.67
N PRO A 3 -10.24 -30.22 9.90
CA PRO A 3 -9.01 -29.75 10.48
C PRO A 3 -9.17 -28.30 10.94
N ARG A 4 -8.70 -28.03 12.15
CA ARG A 4 -8.64 -26.72 12.81
C ARG A 4 -7.65 -25.78 12.11
N PRO A 5 -7.81 -24.45 12.26
CA PRO A 5 -7.05 -23.46 11.52
C PRO A 5 -5.62 -23.36 12.07
N LEU A 6 -4.65 -23.23 11.17
CA LEU A 6 -3.29 -22.79 11.49
C LEU A 6 -3.23 -21.30 11.16
N ASP A 7 -3.47 -20.51 12.20
CA ASP A 7 -3.44 -19.06 12.26
C ASP A 7 -2.00 -18.55 12.46
N ASP A 8 -1.06 -18.93 11.58
CA ASP A 8 0.37 -18.66 11.79
C ASP A 8 1.03 -17.91 10.62
N VAL A 9 0.33 -16.93 10.04
CA VAL A 9 0.98 -15.91 9.18
C VAL A 9 0.66 -14.49 9.64
N GLU A 10 0.10 -14.34 10.85
CA GLU A 10 -0.18 -13.04 11.49
C GLU A 10 1.10 -12.37 12.05
N PHE A 11 2.25 -13.05 12.04
CA PHE A 11 3.46 -12.59 12.73
C PHE A 11 4.54 -11.93 11.87
N TYR A 12 4.45 -11.95 10.53
CA TYR A 12 5.57 -11.47 9.70
C TYR A 12 5.33 -10.20 8.89
N ILE A 13 4.09 -9.72 8.77
CA ILE A 13 3.82 -8.39 8.19
C ILE A 13 3.69 -7.31 9.29
N PHE A 14 3.52 -7.71 10.55
CA PHE A 14 3.38 -6.78 11.67
C PHE A 14 4.66 -6.08 12.19
N PRO A 15 5.91 -6.51 11.92
CA PRO A 15 7.06 -5.77 12.48
C PRO A 15 7.61 -4.67 11.55
N ILE A 16 7.19 -4.57 10.29
CA ILE A 16 7.73 -3.53 9.38
C ILE A 16 7.21 -2.12 9.74
N ILE A 17 6.17 -2.01 10.59
CA ILE A 17 5.62 -0.72 11.06
C ILE A 17 5.53 -0.66 12.59
N PHE A 18 6.47 -1.28 13.33
CA PHE A 18 6.42 -1.17 14.79
C PHE A 18 7.79 -1.14 15.48
N PHE A 19 8.48 0.01 15.39
CA PHE A 19 9.24 0.53 16.53
C PHE A 19 9.42 2.05 16.45
N CYS A 20 8.33 2.80 16.61
CA CYS A 20 8.42 4.19 17.06
C CYS A 20 7.97 4.22 18.54
N PRO A 21 8.88 4.37 19.52
CA PRO A 21 8.53 4.31 20.94
C PRO A 21 7.82 5.58 21.43
N THR A 22 7.59 6.56 20.55
CA THR A 22 6.98 7.84 20.90
C THR A 22 5.90 8.21 19.89
N SER A 23 4.66 7.96 20.32
CA SER A 23 3.44 8.63 19.87
C SER A 23 2.73 8.07 18.63
N ARG A 24 1.47 7.67 18.87
CA ARG A 24 0.34 7.46 17.97
C ARG A 24 0.30 6.14 17.18
N ILE A 25 -0.62 5.30 17.65
CA ILE A 25 -1.32 4.23 16.94
C ILE A 25 -1.71 4.72 15.53
N PHE A 26 -1.17 4.08 14.49
CA PHE A 26 -1.76 4.17 13.15
C PHE A 26 -3.07 3.41 13.17
N TYR A 27 -4.16 4.15 13.02
CA TYR A 27 -5.52 3.63 12.94
C TYR A 27 -5.63 2.75 11.69
N PHE A 28 -5.62 1.42 11.85
CA PHE A 28 -6.11 0.51 10.82
C PHE A 28 -7.62 0.36 11.02
N PRO A 29 -8.48 1.00 10.20
CA PRO A 29 -9.89 0.64 10.19
C PRO A 29 -9.99 -0.83 9.79
N LYS A 30 -10.75 -1.58 10.60
CA LYS A 30 -11.07 -3.01 10.51
C LYS A 30 -11.07 -3.53 9.06
N MET A 31 -9.94 -4.04 8.60
CA MET A 31 -9.85 -4.75 7.33
C MET A 31 -10.42 -6.14 7.59
N SER A 32 -11.60 -6.44 7.04
CA SER A 32 -12.13 -7.80 7.04
C SER A 32 -11.26 -8.59 6.06
N THR A 33 -10.14 -9.11 6.53
CA THR A 33 -9.28 -10.01 5.75
C THR A 33 -9.95 -11.38 5.67
N GLU A 34 -11.02 -11.48 4.88
CA GLU A 34 -11.46 -12.76 4.30
C GLU A 34 -10.51 -13.23 3.18
N VAL A 35 -9.35 -12.61 3.05
CA VAL A 35 -8.53 -12.68 1.85
C VAL A 35 -7.35 -13.62 2.09
N ARG A 36 -7.64 -14.92 2.24
CA ARG A 36 -6.60 -15.95 2.11
C ARG A 36 -6.12 -15.98 0.66
N GLY A 37 -4.82 -15.72 0.45
CA GLY A 37 -4.17 -15.93 -0.86
C GLY A 37 -4.16 -14.75 -1.83
N LYS A 38 -4.37 -13.51 -1.37
CA LYS A 38 -4.07 -12.34 -2.21
C LYS A 38 -2.68 -11.78 -1.92
N LEU A 39 -2.11 -11.21 -2.96
CA LEU A 39 -0.76 -10.67 -3.03
C LEU A 39 -0.73 -9.20 -2.62
N VAL A 40 0.45 -8.80 -2.16
CA VAL A 40 0.81 -7.40 -1.98
C VAL A 40 1.62 -6.99 -3.20
N ALA A 41 1.29 -5.83 -3.78
CA ALA A 41 2.04 -5.25 -4.87
C ALA A 41 2.83 -4.01 -4.42
N VAL A 42 3.96 -3.74 -5.08
CA VAL A 42 4.88 -2.67 -4.68
C VAL A 42 5.23 -1.78 -5.87
N ILE A 43 5.03 -0.48 -5.74
CA ILE A 43 5.45 0.54 -6.71
C ILE A 43 6.38 1.51 -6.00
N GLY A 44 7.64 1.58 -6.42
CA GLY A 44 8.58 2.47 -5.77
C GLY A 44 9.95 2.47 -6.41
N ASP A 45 10.88 3.20 -5.78
CA ASP A 45 12.25 3.23 -6.24
C ASP A 45 12.92 1.87 -6.07
N GLN A 46 14.03 1.66 -6.79
CA GLN A 46 14.80 0.42 -6.74
C GLN A 46 15.12 -0.01 -5.31
N ASP A 47 15.61 0.91 -4.47
CA ASP A 47 15.98 0.61 -3.07
C ASP A 47 14.79 0.12 -2.25
N SER A 48 13.62 0.74 -2.40
CA SER A 48 12.39 0.35 -1.70
C SER A 48 11.90 -1.02 -2.18
N VAL A 49 11.80 -1.21 -3.50
CA VAL A 49 11.32 -2.46 -4.10
C VAL A 49 12.22 -3.63 -3.69
N VAL A 50 13.54 -3.47 -3.77
CA VAL A 50 14.49 -4.51 -3.34
C VAL A 50 14.29 -4.87 -1.86
N GLY A 51 14.07 -3.89 -0.99
CA GLY A 51 13.77 -4.15 0.43
C GLY A 51 12.54 -5.02 0.64
N PHE A 52 11.45 -4.75 -0.08
CA PHE A 52 10.21 -5.54 0.02
C PHE A 52 10.33 -6.93 -0.62
N LEU A 53 11.09 -7.04 -1.71
CA LEU A 53 11.39 -8.34 -2.33
C LEU A 53 12.20 -9.22 -1.36
N MET A 54 13.17 -8.64 -0.65
CA MET A 54 13.91 -9.34 0.40
C MET A 54 13.03 -9.73 1.59
N GLY A 55 11.97 -8.95 1.86
CA GLY A 55 10.92 -9.25 2.83
C GLY A 55 9.99 -10.39 2.43
N GLY A 56 10.16 -10.99 1.24
CA GLY A 56 9.36 -12.11 0.77
C GLY A 56 8.04 -11.74 0.10
N ILE A 57 7.84 -10.46 -0.25
CA ILE A 57 6.63 -10.01 -0.94
C ILE A 57 6.67 -10.35 -2.44
N GLY A 58 7.85 -10.53 -3.04
CA GLY A 58 8.01 -10.71 -4.49
C GLY A 58 7.41 -12.00 -5.05
N GLU A 59 6.47 -11.86 -5.98
CA GLU A 59 5.89 -12.98 -6.73
C GLU A 59 5.81 -12.65 -8.23
N VAL A 60 6.07 -13.67 -9.06
CA VAL A 60 5.91 -13.59 -10.50
C VAL A 60 4.96 -14.71 -10.93
N ASN A 61 3.79 -14.32 -11.44
CA ASN A 61 2.78 -15.27 -11.87
C ASN A 61 3.27 -16.07 -13.10
N ALA A 62 2.59 -17.18 -13.41
CA ALA A 62 2.86 -17.98 -14.61
C ALA A 62 2.80 -17.18 -15.93
N ALA A 63 2.04 -16.08 -15.95
CA ALA A 63 1.95 -15.13 -17.05
C ALA A 63 3.15 -14.14 -17.13
N ARG A 64 4.21 -14.34 -16.32
CA ARG A 64 5.37 -13.45 -16.17
C ARG A 64 5.01 -12.02 -15.74
N GLN A 65 3.88 -11.86 -15.05
CA GLN A 65 3.50 -10.59 -14.46
C GLN A 65 4.04 -10.52 -13.03
N SER A 66 4.94 -9.56 -12.77
CA SER A 66 5.42 -9.26 -11.43
C SER A 66 4.36 -8.53 -10.62
N ASN A 67 4.44 -8.65 -9.30
CA ASN A 67 3.69 -7.81 -8.37
C ASN A 67 4.46 -6.55 -7.96
N PHE A 68 5.51 -6.17 -8.69
CA PHE A 68 6.26 -4.96 -8.41
C PHE A 68 6.61 -4.19 -9.66
N TYR A 69 6.72 -2.86 -9.51
CA TYR A 69 7.16 -1.94 -10.54
C TYR A 69 8.22 -1.01 -9.97
N ILE A 70 9.40 -1.01 -10.60
CA ILE A 70 10.52 -0.16 -10.22
C ILE A 70 10.38 1.16 -10.97
N VAL A 71 10.31 2.25 -10.22
CA VAL A 71 10.27 3.60 -10.75
C VAL A 71 11.68 4.17 -10.73
N GLU A 72 12.14 4.63 -11.89
CA GLU A 72 13.39 5.36 -12.03
C GLU A 72 13.13 6.87 -12.15
N LYS A 73 14.19 7.66 -11.96
CA LYS A 73 14.11 9.14 -12.05
C LYS A 73 13.68 9.63 -13.44
N HIS A 74 13.87 8.82 -14.48
CA HIS A 74 13.52 9.14 -15.86
C HIS A 74 12.26 8.41 -16.37
N THR A 75 11.59 7.62 -15.52
CA THR A 75 10.35 6.93 -15.88
C THR A 75 9.24 7.95 -16.15
N ILE A 76 8.46 7.73 -17.19
CA ILE A 76 7.39 8.64 -17.62
C ILE A 76 6.16 8.45 -16.73
N ASP A 77 5.49 9.54 -16.31
CA ASP A 77 4.30 9.47 -15.44
C ASP A 77 3.22 8.52 -15.99
N LYS A 78 3.02 8.52 -17.32
CA LYS A 78 2.08 7.62 -18.00
C LYS A 78 2.36 6.14 -17.79
N GLU A 79 3.62 5.75 -17.67
CA GLU A 79 4.00 4.35 -17.42
C GLU A 79 3.64 3.95 -15.99
N ILE A 80 3.86 4.86 -15.02
CA ILE A 80 3.50 4.67 -13.62
C ILE A 80 1.98 4.54 -13.49
N GLU A 81 1.21 5.41 -14.17
CA GLU A 81 -0.25 5.33 -14.20
C GLU A 81 -0.74 4.00 -14.79
N SER A 82 -0.14 3.57 -15.91
CA SER A 82 -0.48 2.30 -16.54
C SER A 82 -0.19 1.11 -15.64
N ALA A 83 0.95 1.11 -14.94
CA ALA A 83 1.32 0.07 -13.99
C ALA A 83 0.35 0.03 -12.80
N PHE A 84 0.02 1.19 -12.23
CA PHE A 84 -0.94 1.30 -11.13
C PHE A 84 -2.33 0.77 -11.54
N ARG A 85 -2.84 1.19 -12.71
CA ARG A 85 -4.14 0.69 -13.22
C ARG A 85 -4.11 -0.82 -13.49
N ALA A 86 -3.00 -1.35 -13.96
CA ALA A 86 -2.84 -2.80 -14.16
C ALA A 86 -2.92 -3.56 -12.84
N PHE A 87 -2.32 -3.04 -11.76
CA PHE A 87 -2.43 -3.64 -10.43
C PHE A 87 -3.84 -3.49 -9.82
N CYS A 88 -4.53 -2.38 -10.07
CA CYS A 88 -5.92 -2.22 -9.63
C CYS A 88 -6.91 -3.14 -10.35
N THR A 89 -6.59 -3.60 -11.56
CA THR A 89 -7.45 -4.49 -12.36
C THR A 89 -7.29 -5.97 -11.95
N ARG A 90 -6.25 -6.28 -11.19
CA ARG A 90 -5.88 -7.63 -10.77
C ARG A 90 -6.63 -8.03 -9.50
N ASP A 91 -7.44 -9.08 -9.59
CA ASP A 91 -8.24 -9.58 -8.46
C ASP A 91 -7.39 -10.30 -7.39
N ASP A 92 -6.19 -10.76 -7.77
CA ASP A 92 -5.22 -11.43 -6.91
C ASP A 92 -4.43 -10.45 -6.03
N ILE A 93 -4.53 -9.14 -6.25
CA ILE A 93 -3.86 -8.13 -5.42
C ILE A 93 -4.86 -7.56 -4.41
N ALA A 94 -4.47 -7.52 -3.13
CA ALA A 94 -5.26 -6.89 -2.07
C ALA A 94 -4.74 -5.50 -1.69
N ILE A 95 -3.42 -5.33 -1.68
CA ILE A 95 -2.74 -4.14 -1.16
C ILE A 95 -1.69 -3.70 -2.18
N ILE A 96 -1.65 -2.40 -2.48
CA ILE A 96 -0.61 -1.75 -3.26
C ILE A 96 0.16 -0.82 -2.33
N LEU A 97 1.43 -1.13 -2.10
CA LEU A 97 2.39 -0.25 -1.44
C LEU A 97 2.97 0.68 -2.49
N ILE A 98 2.89 1.99 -2.28
CA ILE A 98 3.42 2.99 -3.20
C ILE A 98 4.28 4.01 -2.46
N ASN A 99 5.45 4.35 -2.99
CA ASN A 99 6.25 5.42 -2.40
C ASN A 99 5.50 6.77 -2.51
N GLN A 100 5.50 7.57 -1.45
CA GLN A 100 4.71 8.81 -1.39
C GLN A 100 5.08 9.81 -2.51
N HIS A 101 6.36 9.96 -2.85
CA HIS A 101 6.77 10.84 -3.95
C HIS A 101 6.34 10.32 -5.33
N VAL A 102 6.17 9.01 -5.50
CA VAL A 102 5.61 8.42 -6.72
C VAL A 102 4.11 8.65 -6.76
N ALA A 103 3.41 8.48 -5.64
CA ALA A 103 1.98 8.70 -5.53
C ALA A 103 1.61 10.17 -5.85
N GLU A 104 2.45 11.13 -5.45
CA GLU A 104 2.28 12.56 -5.78
C GLU A 104 2.26 12.80 -7.29
N ARG A 105 3.10 12.11 -8.06
CA ARG A 105 3.15 12.25 -9.54
C ARG A 105 1.86 11.81 -10.20
N ILE A 106 1.20 10.80 -9.65
CA ILE A 106 -0.03 10.21 -10.18
C ILE A 106 -1.27 10.49 -9.31
N ARG A 107 -1.26 11.59 -8.54
CA ARG A 107 -2.26 11.89 -7.51
C ARG A 107 -3.69 11.78 -8.02
N GLN A 108 -3.94 12.30 -9.23
CA GLN A 108 -5.25 12.25 -9.87
C GLN A 108 -5.78 10.81 -9.97
N VAL A 109 -4.94 9.87 -10.41
CA VAL A 109 -5.33 8.47 -10.60
C VAL A 109 -5.56 7.76 -9.26
N VAL A 110 -4.73 8.06 -8.25
CA VAL A 110 -4.87 7.49 -6.91
C VAL A 110 -6.15 7.99 -6.24
N ASP A 111 -6.44 9.29 -6.34
CA ASP A 111 -7.64 9.88 -5.76
C ASP A 111 -8.92 9.38 -6.43
N ASP A 112 -8.92 9.30 -7.78
CA ASP A 112 -10.01 8.73 -8.57
C ASP A 112 -10.29 7.26 -8.20
N HIS A 113 -9.25 6.50 -7.91
CA HIS A 113 -9.37 5.11 -7.47
C HIS A 113 -10.00 5.03 -6.08
N ALA A 114 -9.49 5.82 -5.14
CA ALA A 114 -9.95 5.79 -3.76
C ALA A 114 -11.36 6.40 -3.55
N GLN A 115 -11.93 7.07 -4.55
CA GLN A 115 -13.34 7.48 -4.55
C GLN A 115 -14.29 6.36 -4.99
N LYS A 116 -13.79 5.29 -5.62
CA LYS A 116 -14.61 4.17 -6.09
C LYS A 116 -14.82 3.15 -4.97
N PRO A 117 -16.02 3.03 -4.38
CA PRO A 117 -16.27 2.12 -3.26
C PRO A 117 -16.25 0.64 -3.67
N GLN A 118 -16.22 0.34 -4.97
CA GLN A 118 -16.35 -1.00 -5.53
C GLN A 118 -15.04 -1.77 -5.73
N THR A 119 -13.87 -1.13 -5.67
CA THR A 119 -12.58 -1.84 -5.85
C THR A 119 -11.94 -2.14 -4.50
N SER A 120 -11.80 -3.43 -4.19
CA SER A 120 -11.30 -3.96 -2.91
C SER A 120 -9.79 -3.79 -2.67
N VAL A 121 -9.09 -2.98 -3.46
CA VAL A 121 -7.62 -2.86 -3.41
C VAL A 121 -7.25 -1.66 -2.52
N ALA A 122 -6.55 -1.93 -1.42
CA ALA A 122 -6.07 -0.90 -0.53
C ALA A 122 -4.77 -0.29 -1.07
N VAL A 123 -4.72 1.03 -1.22
CA VAL A 123 -3.50 1.77 -1.59
C VAL A 123 -2.89 2.36 -0.33
N LEU A 124 -1.61 2.07 -0.07
CA LEU A 124 -0.88 2.57 1.09
C LEU A 124 0.38 3.33 0.64
N GLU A 125 0.45 4.60 1.03
CA GLU A 125 1.61 5.45 0.78
C GLU A 125 2.70 5.19 1.82
N ILE A 126 3.92 4.89 1.37
CA ILE A 126 5.10 4.62 2.23
C ILE A 126 6.24 5.62 1.98
N PRO A 127 7.08 5.93 2.97
CA PRO A 127 8.29 6.73 2.76
C PRO A 127 9.30 6.03 1.86
N SER A 128 10.19 6.82 1.27
CA SER A 128 11.39 6.32 0.61
C SER A 128 12.64 6.67 1.42
N LYS A 129 13.78 6.08 1.06
CA LYS A 129 15.08 6.34 1.69
C LYS A 129 15.54 7.80 1.52
N GLU A 130 15.21 8.41 0.38
CA GLU A 130 15.65 9.77 0.02
C GLU A 130 14.60 10.84 0.38
N ALA A 131 13.33 10.46 0.50
CA ALA A 131 12.22 11.37 0.78
C ALA A 131 11.44 10.95 2.04
N PRO A 132 11.57 11.69 3.16
CA PRO A 132 10.83 11.41 4.39
C PRO A 132 9.32 11.62 4.17
N TYR A 133 8.51 10.86 4.91
CA TYR A 133 7.06 10.92 4.85
C TYR A 133 6.52 12.27 5.35
N ASP A 134 5.66 12.90 4.56
CA ASP A 134 4.93 14.13 4.91
C ASP A 134 3.43 13.81 5.10
N PRO A 135 2.91 13.82 6.35
CA PRO A 135 1.50 13.55 6.63
C PRO A 135 0.52 14.53 5.96
N SER A 136 1.00 15.72 5.58
CA SER A 136 0.17 16.74 4.93
C SER A 136 -0.17 16.37 3.49
N LYS A 137 0.65 15.51 2.90
CA LYS A 137 0.53 15.03 1.52
C LYS A 137 -0.10 13.65 1.45
N ASP A 138 -0.61 13.08 2.54
CA ASP A 138 -1.22 11.75 2.45
C ASP A 138 -2.72 11.89 2.12
N SER A 139 -3.15 11.16 1.08
CA SER A 139 -4.54 11.19 0.59
C SER A 139 -5.54 10.65 1.62
N ILE A 140 -5.15 9.68 2.44
CA ILE A 140 -5.99 9.08 3.48
C ILE A 140 -6.13 10.05 4.65
N LEU A 141 -5.03 10.64 5.12
CA LEU A 141 -5.06 11.62 6.21
C LEU A 141 -5.85 12.87 5.83
N ASN A 142 -5.71 13.36 4.61
CA ASN A 142 -6.48 14.51 4.14
C ASN A 142 -7.98 14.24 4.10
N ARG A 143 -8.40 13.00 3.80
CA ARG A 143 -9.81 12.59 3.89
C ARG A 143 -10.27 12.43 5.34
N ALA A 144 -9.42 11.89 6.20
CA ALA A 144 -9.72 11.72 7.61
C ALA A 144 -9.78 13.05 8.39
N ARG A 145 -9.11 14.11 7.92
CA ARG A 145 -9.16 15.46 8.54
C ARG A 145 -10.58 16.02 8.67
N GLY A 146 -11.51 15.66 7.79
CA GLY A 146 -12.92 16.03 7.93
C GLY A 146 -13.68 15.28 9.03
N LEU A 147 -13.13 14.15 9.49
CA LEU A 147 -13.68 13.32 10.57
C LEU A 147 -13.03 13.62 11.94
N TYR A 148 -11.83 14.20 11.95
CA TYR A 148 -11.17 14.70 13.17
C TYR A 148 -11.68 16.11 13.51
N ASN A 149 -12.95 16.21 13.92
CA ASN A 149 -13.43 17.44 14.53
C ASN A 149 -12.94 17.51 15.98
N THR A 150 -12.28 18.60 16.34
CA THR A 150 -11.56 18.79 17.61
C THR A 150 -12.48 18.90 18.84
N GLU A 151 -13.78 18.72 18.69
CA GLU A 151 -14.79 18.87 19.75
C GLU A 151 -15.07 17.57 20.52
N ASP A 152 -14.59 16.41 20.06
CA ASP A 152 -14.85 15.11 20.72
C ASP A 152 -13.93 14.81 21.93
N PHE A 153 -13.10 15.76 22.36
CA PHE A 153 -12.19 15.62 23.52
C PHE A 153 -12.43 16.63 24.65
N ARG A 154 -13.59 17.28 24.71
CA ARG A 154 -13.94 18.19 25.80
C ARG A 154 -14.96 17.60 26.78
#